data_AF-A0AA39Y7M7-F1
#
_entry.id   AF-A0AA39Y7M7-F1
#
_cell.length_a   1.000
_cell.length_b   1.000
_cell.length_c   1.000
_cell.angle_alpha   90.00
_cell.angle_beta   90.00
_cell.angle_gamma   90.00
#
_symmetry.space_group_name_H-M   'P 1'
#
loop_
_entity.id
_entity.type
_entity.pdbx_description
1 polymer ?
#
loop_
_entity_poly.entity_id
_entity_poly.type
_entity_poly.pdbx_seq_one_letter_code
_entity_poly.pdbx_strand_id
1 'polypeptide(L)'
;MQFSTIIISTALFLASGSYAWTDGVANNVFYNIGGITVHEACTYANTNTIHYGDCEYWTDDAGHTFKGTCTPYQSQSQILCI
;
A
#
# COMPACT_ATOMS: atom_id res chain seq x y z
N MET A 1 -46.63 -4.37 -4.50
CA MET A 1 -45.64 -4.79 -5.51
C MET A 1 -44.28 -4.61 -4.90
N GLN A 2 -43.57 -5.71 -4.67
CA GLN A 2 -42.27 -5.76 -3.98
C GLN A 2 -41.19 -5.53 -5.04
N PHE A 3 -40.46 -4.41 -4.96
CA PHE A 3 -39.33 -4.13 -5.85
C PHE A 3 -38.03 -4.44 -5.09
N SER A 4 -37.44 -5.58 -5.45
CA SER A 4 -36.10 -5.97 -4.99
C SER A 4 -35.06 -5.18 -5.80
N THR A 5 -34.51 -4.12 -5.22
CA THR A 5 -33.40 -3.38 -5.82
C THR A 5 -32.10 -4.09 -5.47
N ILE A 6 -31.63 -4.97 -6.35
CA ILE A 6 -30.28 -5.53 -6.25
C ILE A 6 -29.33 -4.47 -6.83
N ILE A 7 -28.75 -3.63 -5.99
CA ILE A 7 -27.66 -2.74 -6.39
C ILE A 7 -26.36 -3.55 -6.28
N ILE A 8 -26.01 -4.24 -7.36
CA ILE A 8 -24.68 -4.84 -7.50
C ILE A 8 -23.71 -3.71 -7.89
N SER A 9 -23.21 -2.97 -6.91
CA SER A 9 -22.10 -2.04 -7.09
C SER A 9 -20.77 -2.82 -7.10
N THR A 10 -20.52 -3.62 -8.12
CA THR A 10 -19.21 -4.26 -8.34
C THR A 10 -18.46 -3.58 -9.47
N ALA A 11 -18.20 -2.28 -9.31
CA ALA A 11 -17.32 -1.53 -10.19
C ALA A 11 -16.59 -0.42 -9.43
N LEU A 12 -15.88 -0.77 -8.35
CA LEU A 12 -14.69 0.01 -7.98
C LEU A 12 -13.52 -0.56 -8.78
N PHE A 13 -13.24 0.17 -9.85
CA PHE A 13 -11.98 0.23 -10.58
C PHE A 13 -10.81 -0.43 -9.83
N LEU A 14 -10.37 -1.59 -10.31
CA LEU A 14 -9.00 -2.06 -10.12
C LEU A 14 -8.08 -1.13 -10.92
N ALA A 15 -7.87 0.09 -10.46
CA ALA A 15 -6.60 0.75 -10.70
C ALA A 15 -5.62 0.06 -9.76
N SER A 16 -5.13 -1.12 -10.14
CA SER A 16 -3.93 -1.70 -9.54
C SER A 16 -2.83 -0.67 -9.74
N GLY A 17 -2.57 0.11 -8.71
CA GLY A 17 -1.76 1.31 -8.72
C GLY A 17 -0.41 1.04 -9.37
N SER A 18 0.05 1.98 -10.18
CA SER A 18 1.45 2.01 -10.58
C SER A 18 2.25 2.36 -9.33
N TYR A 19 2.91 1.37 -8.71
CA TYR A 19 3.82 1.54 -7.58
C TYR A 19 5.11 2.18 -8.09
N ALA A 20 5.05 3.47 -8.42
CA ALA A 20 6.10 4.16 -9.15
C ALA A 20 7.20 4.61 -8.18
N TRP A 21 8.27 3.83 -8.13
CA TRP A 21 9.46 4.17 -7.36
C TRP A 21 10.34 5.10 -8.18
N THR A 22 10.92 6.10 -7.53
CA THR A 22 11.86 7.01 -8.19
C THR A 22 13.24 6.77 -7.62
N ASP A 23 14.14 6.24 -8.45
CA ASP A 23 15.56 6.03 -8.09
C ASP A 23 15.78 5.24 -6.78
N GLY A 24 14.98 4.19 -6.56
CA GLY A 24 15.05 3.36 -5.35
C GLY A 24 14.38 3.97 -4.12
N VAL A 25 13.71 5.12 -4.27
CA VAL A 25 12.89 5.74 -3.21
C VAL A 25 11.42 5.44 -3.47
N ALA A 26 10.77 4.85 -2.47
CA ALA A 26 9.33 4.67 -2.39
C ALA A 26 8.65 5.98 -1.99
N ASN A 27 7.42 6.18 -2.44
CA ASN A 27 6.60 7.31 -2.00
C ASN A 27 5.98 7.01 -0.64
N ASN A 28 5.62 8.08 0.08
CA ASN A 28 4.83 8.00 1.31
C ASN A 28 3.35 7.69 1.02
N VAL A 29 3.08 6.52 0.42
CA VAL A 29 1.75 6.11 -0.04
C VAL A 29 1.40 4.74 0.51
N PHE A 30 0.12 4.53 0.80
CA PHE A 30 -0.41 3.25 1.25
C PHE A 30 -1.28 2.61 0.17
N TYR A 31 -1.14 1.31 0.01
CA TYR A 31 -1.91 0.51 -0.94
C TYR A 31 -2.67 -0.60 -0.23
N ASN A 32 -3.82 -1.00 -0.77
CA ASN A 32 -4.52 -2.19 -0.30
C ASN A 32 -4.13 -3.39 -1.17
N ILE A 33 -3.42 -4.35 -0.58
CA ILE A 33 -2.95 -5.57 -1.25
C ILE A 33 -3.59 -6.76 -0.53
N GLY A 34 -4.56 -7.40 -1.19
CA GLY A 34 -5.23 -8.57 -0.64
C GLY A 34 -5.98 -8.30 0.68
N GLY A 35 -6.50 -7.08 0.88
CA GLY A 35 -7.18 -6.68 2.11
C GLY A 35 -6.26 -6.12 3.20
N ILE A 36 -4.94 -6.14 2.99
CA ILE A 36 -3.94 -5.58 3.90
C ILE A 36 -3.56 -4.19 3.42
N THR A 37 -3.53 -3.21 4.32
CA THR A 37 -3.00 -1.87 4.02
C THR A 37 -1.48 -1.89 4.13
N VAL A 38 -0.76 -1.66 3.05
CA VAL A 38 0.70 -1.81 2.99
C VAL A 38 1.31 -0.47 2.59
N HIS A 39 2.29 -0.01 3.37
CA HIS A 39 3.11 1.14 2.99
C HIS A 39 3.98 0.81 1.77
N GLU A 40 4.10 1.71 0.78
CA GLU A 40 4.84 1.45 -0.46
C GLU A 40 6.27 0.98 -0.22
N ALA A 41 6.94 1.54 0.79
CA ALA A 41 8.30 1.14 1.20
C ALA A 41 8.43 -0.35 1.59
N CYS A 42 7.30 -1.05 1.79
CA CYS A 42 7.20 -2.47 2.11
C CYS A 42 6.75 -3.33 0.92
N THR A 43 6.82 -2.78 -0.28
CA THR A 43 6.62 -3.51 -1.54
C THR A 43 7.93 -3.60 -2.31
N TYR A 44 8.06 -4.51 -3.27
CA TYR A 44 9.14 -4.40 -4.24
C TYR A 44 8.79 -3.37 -5.31
N ALA A 45 9.79 -2.63 -5.78
CA ALA A 45 9.64 -1.59 -6.79
C ALA A 45 8.77 -2.02 -7.98
N ASN A 46 7.73 -1.24 -8.27
CA ASN A 46 6.79 -1.51 -9.35
C ASN A 46 6.01 -2.84 -9.24
N THR A 47 5.82 -3.38 -8.03
CA THR A 47 5.07 -4.62 -7.78
C THR A 47 4.00 -4.46 -6.70
N ASN A 48 3.04 -5.39 -6.69
CA ASN A 48 2.11 -5.58 -5.56
C ASN A 48 2.66 -6.58 -4.53
N THR A 49 3.95 -6.90 -4.58
CA THR A 49 4.53 -7.95 -3.74
C THR A 49 5.03 -7.33 -2.45
N ILE A 50 4.39 -7.71 -1.35
CA ILE A 50 4.77 -7.31 0.01
C ILE A 50 6.07 -8.03 0.39
N HIS A 51 6.99 -7.30 1.01
CA HIS A 51 8.14 -7.89 1.68
C HIS A 51 8.17 -7.50 3.17
N TYR A 52 8.96 -8.24 3.93
CA TYR A 52 9.19 -8.04 5.35
C TYR A 52 10.69 -7.95 5.60
N GLY A 53 11.11 -7.07 6.51
CA GLY A 53 12.52 -6.77 6.74
C GLY A 53 12.82 -5.28 6.55
N ASP A 54 14.05 -4.94 6.18
CA ASP A 54 14.43 -3.55 5.93
C ASP A 54 13.49 -2.93 4.89
N CYS A 55 12.83 -1.81 5.25
CA CYS A 55 12.09 -1.07 4.23
C CYS A 55 13.05 -0.37 3.29
N GLU A 56 12.50 -0.06 2.14
CA GLU A 56 13.16 0.83 1.20
C GLU A 56 13.00 2.28 1.66
N TYR A 57 13.88 3.15 1.16
CA TYR A 57 13.85 4.56 1.52
C TYR A 57 12.55 5.18 1.07
N TRP A 58 11.96 6.06 1.87
CA TRP A 58 10.81 6.84 1.45
C TRP A 58 10.92 8.27 1.95
N THR A 59 10.34 9.20 1.20
CA THR A 59 10.39 10.63 1.53
C THR A 59 9.01 11.12 1.94
N ASP A 60 8.91 11.80 3.09
CA ASP A 60 7.67 12.46 3.50
C ASP A 60 7.39 13.73 2.67
N ASP A 61 6.20 14.31 2.85
CA ASP A 61 5.81 15.56 2.17
C ASP A 61 6.68 16.77 2.58
N ALA A 62 7.49 16.65 3.63
CA ALA A 62 8.43 17.67 4.08
C ALA A 62 9.85 17.47 3.52
N GLY A 63 10.10 16.40 2.75
CA GLY A 63 11.40 16.10 2.15
C GLY A 63 12.35 15.30 3.04
N HIS A 64 11.89 14.77 4.19
CA HIS A 64 12.70 13.90 5.03
C HIS A 64 12.69 12.47 4.49
N THR A 65 13.88 11.89 4.35
CA THR A 65 14.04 10.48 3.97
C THR A 65 14.05 9.60 5.21
N PHE A 66 13.18 8.60 5.23
CA PHE A 66 13.05 7.61 6.29
C PHE A 66 13.49 6.23 5.80
N LYS A 67 14.03 5.45 6.73
CA LYS A 67 14.33 4.02 6.58
C LYS A 67 13.99 3.34 7.89
N GLY A 68 13.40 2.16 7.82
CA GLY A 68 12.97 1.39 8.99
C GLY A 68 12.86 -0.09 8.67
N THR A 69 11.99 -0.78 9.39
CA THR A 69 11.64 -2.19 9.17
C THR A 69 10.15 -2.32 8.87
N CYS A 70 9.84 -3.06 7.81
CA CYS A 70 8.50 -3.45 7.42
C CYS A 70 7.92 -4.43 8.42
N THR A 71 6.98 -3.94 9.23
CA THR A 71 6.39 -4.69 10.34
C THR A 71 4.86 -4.62 10.30
N PRO A 72 4.16 -5.70 10.72
CA PRO A 72 2.72 -5.67 10.89
C PRO A 72 2.32 -4.67 11.98
N TYR A 73 1.39 -3.78 11.66
CA TYR A 73 0.81 -2.80 12.57
C TYR A 73 -0.69 -3.06 12.75
N GLN A 74 -1.21 -2.77 13.95
CA GLN A 74 -2.60 -2.94 14.38
C GLN A 74 -3.31 -4.21 13.86
N SER A 75 -3.26 -5.27 14.68
CA SER A 75 -3.99 -6.53 14.44
C SER A 75 -3.71 -7.16 13.06
N GLN A 76 -2.49 -6.97 12.54
CA GLN A 76 -1.99 -7.53 11.27
C GLN A 76 -2.75 -7.11 10.01
N SER A 77 -3.63 -6.10 10.09
CA SER A 77 -4.36 -5.59 8.93
C SER A 77 -3.59 -4.48 8.20
N GLN A 78 -2.43 -4.09 8.73
CA GLN A 78 -1.55 -3.09 8.14
C GLN A 78 -0.08 -3.52 8.20
N ILE A 79 0.72 -3.09 7.23
CA ILE A 79 2.19 -3.22 7.23
C ILE A 79 2.78 -1.81 7.06
N LEU A 80 3.58 -1.40 8.04
CA LEU A 80 4.22 -0.08 8.09
C LEU A 80 5.72 -0.20 8.01
N CYS A 81 6.35 0.85 7.48
CA CYS A 81 7.78 1.06 7.66
C CYS A 81 8.01 1.93 8.90
N ILE A 82 8.58 1.35 9.97
CA ILE A 82 8.86 2.04 11.24
C ILE A 82 10.24 1.67 11.80
#